data_AF-A0A4Q5T8L4-F1
#
_entry.id   AF-A0A4Q5T8L4-F1
#
_cell.length_a   1.000
_cell.length_b   1.000
_cell.length_c   1.000
_cell.angle_alpha   90.00
_cell.angle_beta   90.00
_cell.angle_gamma   90.00
#
_symmetry.space_group_name_H-M   'P 1'
#
loop_
_entity.id
_entity.type
_entity.pdbx_description
1 polymer ?
#
loop_
_entity_poly.entity_id
_entity_poly.type
_entity_poly.pdbx_seq_one_letter_code
_entity_poly.pdbx_strand_id
1 'polypeptide(L)'
;MSFNINKQLNAEELEPKATEVAEAAATPNVPVQEPVVETAHDDFDWSRDKRNVSAYSKEEKAKYDSVYDNTFKQINDGEMIQATVESLTKTDAVVNIGFKSDGLISLNEFRDIPGGVKVGDLIEVMVVEKEDRDGNLHLSRKSARITRAWERIVEVNKTGEIVTGLVTSKTKGG
;
A
#
# COMPACT_ATOMS: atom_id res chain seq x y z
N MET A 1 -56.37 -29.16 0.62
CA MET A 1 -55.25 -29.63 -0.20
C MET A 1 -54.01 -29.48 0.67
N SER A 2 -53.71 -30.38 1.59
CA SER A 2 -53.40 -31.82 1.45
C SER A 2 -52.03 -32.09 0.82
N PHE A 3 -51.25 -32.87 1.59
CA PHE A 3 -50.08 -33.71 1.27
C PHE A 3 -48.72 -33.00 1.22
N ASN A 4 -47.80 -33.25 2.16
CA ASN A 4 -47.08 -34.48 2.57
C ASN A 4 -45.93 -34.90 1.64
N ILE A 5 -44.70 -34.73 2.18
CA ILE A 5 -43.63 -35.73 2.38
C ILE A 5 -43.02 -36.45 1.16
N ASN A 6 -41.69 -36.34 1.04
CA ASN A 6 -40.72 -37.41 0.71
C ASN A 6 -39.38 -36.96 1.34
N LYS A 7 -38.83 -37.45 2.45
CA LYS A 7 -38.58 -38.80 3.01
C LYS A 7 -37.69 -39.69 2.14
N GLN A 8 -36.42 -39.77 2.54
CA GLN A 8 -35.54 -40.96 2.64
C GLN A 8 -34.54 -40.57 3.78
N LEU A 9 -34.49 -41.08 5.03
CA LEU A 9 -34.41 -42.45 5.62
C LEU A 9 -33.36 -43.30 4.91
N ASN A 10 -32.30 -43.81 5.53
CA ASN A 10 -32.12 -44.61 6.75
C ASN A 10 -30.57 -44.72 6.97
N ALA A 11 -29.93 -45.18 8.06
CA ALA A 11 -30.32 -45.84 9.29
C ALA A 11 -29.09 -45.92 10.25
N GLU A 12 -29.39 -46.16 11.54
CA GLU A 12 -28.65 -46.95 12.56
C GLU A 12 -27.23 -46.47 12.97
N GLU A 13 -27.09 -45.85 14.14
CA GLU A 13 -26.91 -46.46 15.48
C GLU A 13 -25.81 -47.52 15.54
N LEU A 14 -24.89 -47.37 16.50
CA LEU A 14 -24.44 -48.41 17.44
C LEU A 14 -23.38 -47.83 18.39
N GLU A 15 -23.76 -47.63 19.65
CA GLU A 15 -22.84 -47.74 20.78
C GLU A 15 -22.39 -49.19 20.97
N PRO A 16 -21.30 -49.43 21.73
CA PRO A 16 -21.25 -50.61 22.57
C PRO A 16 -21.12 -50.25 24.07
N LYS A 17 -22.01 -50.87 24.84
CA LYS A 17 -22.10 -50.90 26.31
C LYS A 17 -21.44 -52.18 26.87
N ALA A 18 -21.07 -52.11 28.16
CA ALA A 18 -20.95 -53.19 29.16
C ALA A 18 -19.52 -53.77 29.35
N THR A 19 -18.98 -54.06 30.56
CA THR A 19 -19.57 -54.23 31.91
C THR A 19 -18.46 -54.42 32.99
N GLU A 20 -18.67 -53.85 34.21
CA GLU A 20 -18.55 -54.46 35.58
C GLU A 20 -17.20 -55.06 36.11
N VAL A 21 -16.73 -54.98 37.38
CA VAL A 21 -17.23 -54.66 38.76
C VAL A 21 -16.01 -54.32 39.70
N ALA A 22 -16.32 -53.67 40.85
CA ALA A 22 -15.64 -53.72 42.18
C ALA A 22 -14.52 -52.67 42.43
N GLU A 23 -14.40 -51.96 43.56
CA GLU A 23 -14.89 -52.18 44.93
C GLU A 23 -14.92 -50.85 45.73
N ALA A 24 -15.62 -50.88 46.87
CA ALA A 24 -16.02 -49.81 47.77
C ALA A 24 -14.93 -48.89 48.35
N ALA A 25 -15.26 -47.60 48.55
CA ALA A 25 -15.44 -46.98 49.87
C ALA A 25 -15.58 -45.45 49.75
N ALA A 26 -16.75 -44.92 50.10
CA ALA A 26 -16.94 -43.50 50.34
C ALA A 26 -16.31 -43.13 51.70
N THR A 27 -15.42 -42.13 51.71
CA THR A 27 -15.06 -41.37 52.91
C THR A 27 -15.01 -39.87 52.55
N PRO A 28 -15.35 -38.98 53.49
CA PRO A 28 -15.96 -37.69 53.19
C PRO A 28 -14.99 -36.63 52.71
N ASN A 29 -15.56 -35.69 51.96
CA ASN A 29 -14.93 -34.50 51.42
C ASN A 29 -14.37 -33.61 52.54
N VAL A 30 -13.05 -33.42 52.55
CA VAL A 30 -12.38 -32.28 53.17
C VAL A 30 -11.49 -31.70 52.07
N PRO A 31 -11.70 -30.47 51.57
CA PRO A 31 -10.80 -29.89 50.59
C PRO A 31 -9.49 -29.57 51.32
N VAL A 32 -8.49 -30.43 51.12
CA VAL A 32 -7.11 -30.11 51.46
C VAL A 32 -6.72 -29.00 50.49
N GLN A 33 -6.66 -27.77 50.99
CA GLN A 33 -6.00 -26.67 50.30
C GLN A 33 -4.53 -27.06 50.16
N GLU A 34 -4.12 -27.45 48.95
CA GLU A 34 -2.71 -27.58 48.62
C GLU A 34 -2.08 -26.18 48.77
N PRO A 35 -0.96 -26.06 49.51
CA PRO A 35 -0.26 -24.79 49.60
C PRO A 35 0.20 -24.43 48.18
N VAL A 36 -0.21 -23.27 47.69
CA VAL A 36 0.36 -22.65 46.49
C VAL A 36 1.87 -22.50 46.73
N VAL A 37 2.64 -23.46 46.23
CA VAL A 37 4.10 -23.39 46.18
C VAL A 37 4.40 -22.29 45.17
N GLU A 38 4.80 -21.11 45.63
CA GLU A 38 5.37 -20.08 44.76
C GLU A 38 6.61 -20.70 44.10
N THR A 39 6.48 -21.06 42.84
CA THR A 39 7.61 -21.54 42.06
C THR A 39 8.41 -20.32 41.61
N ALA A 40 9.74 -20.44 41.49
CA ALA A 40 10.66 -19.34 41.17
C ALA A 40 10.45 -18.67 39.78
N HIS A 41 9.33 -18.97 39.11
CA HIS A 41 8.96 -18.51 37.78
C HIS A 41 7.65 -17.71 37.75
N ASP A 42 7.00 -17.46 38.89
CA ASP A 42 5.72 -16.73 38.97
C ASP A 42 5.88 -15.19 39.04
N ASP A 43 7.12 -14.69 39.16
CA ASP A 43 7.47 -13.25 39.18
C ASP A 43 7.67 -12.68 37.76
N PHE A 44 7.30 -13.42 36.72
CA PHE A 44 7.47 -13.01 35.33
C PHE A 44 6.25 -12.24 34.81
N ASP A 45 6.34 -10.92 34.90
CA ASP A 45 5.36 -10.00 34.32
C ASP A 45 5.43 -10.05 32.79
N TRP A 46 4.52 -10.80 32.15
CA TRP A 46 4.35 -10.90 30.69
C TRP A 46 4.10 -9.56 30.00
N SER A 47 3.74 -8.50 30.76
CA SER A 47 3.58 -7.16 30.21
C SER A 47 4.90 -6.39 30.06
N ARG A 48 6.01 -6.93 30.59
CA ARG A 48 7.33 -6.31 30.56
C ARG A 48 8.30 -7.12 29.69
N ASP A 49 8.64 -6.60 28.51
CA ASP A 49 9.77 -7.14 27.74
C ASP A 49 11.06 -6.98 28.56
N LYS A 50 12.05 -7.87 28.37
CA LYS A 50 13.36 -7.88 29.06
C LYS A 50 14.17 -6.58 28.88
N ARG A 51 13.67 -5.63 28.09
CA ARG A 51 14.25 -4.34 27.72
C ARG A 51 13.53 -3.12 28.32
N ASN A 52 12.56 -3.29 29.22
CA ASN A 52 11.80 -2.18 29.84
C ASN A 52 11.18 -1.20 28.82
N VAL A 53 10.55 -1.74 27.77
CA VAL A 53 9.81 -0.93 26.78
C VAL A 53 8.32 -1.15 27.00
N SER A 54 7.58 -0.08 27.29
CA SER A 54 6.13 -0.12 27.45
C SER A 54 5.46 -0.50 26.13
N ALA A 55 4.45 -1.36 26.18
CA ALA A 55 3.56 -1.58 25.05
C ALA A 55 2.97 -0.22 24.61
N TYR A 56 3.14 0.15 23.34
CA TYR A 56 2.58 1.36 22.79
C TYR A 56 1.07 1.39 23.05
N SER A 57 0.55 2.52 23.52
CA SER A 57 -0.90 2.70 23.66
C SER A 57 -1.58 2.55 22.30
N LYS A 58 -2.88 2.21 22.31
CA LYS A 58 -3.64 2.02 21.06
C LYS A 58 -3.61 3.27 20.16
N GLU A 59 -3.55 4.45 20.78
CA GLU A 59 -3.46 5.75 20.11
C GLU A 59 -2.09 5.98 19.49
N GLU A 60 -1.01 5.67 20.21
CA GLU A 60 0.36 5.74 19.68
C GLU A 60 0.55 4.76 18.54
N LYS A 61 0.02 3.53 18.67
CA LYS A 61 0.07 2.53 17.61
C LYS A 61 -0.64 3.03 16.34
N ALA A 62 -1.83 3.59 16.45
CA ALA A 62 -2.55 4.17 15.32
C ALA A 62 -1.80 5.34 14.67
N LYS A 63 -1.12 6.17 15.48
CA LYS A 63 -0.27 7.25 14.98
C LYS A 63 0.93 6.71 14.21
N TYR A 64 1.59 5.69 14.71
CA TYR A 64 2.71 5.05 14.02
C TYR A 64 2.26 4.38 12.72
N ASP A 65 1.15 3.62 12.74
CA ASP A 65 0.57 2.98 11.55
C ASP A 65 0.31 4.02 10.44
N SER A 66 -0.30 5.16 10.78
CA SER A 66 -0.54 6.24 9.81
C SER A 66 0.75 6.83 9.23
N VAL A 67 1.80 7.02 10.04
CA VAL A 67 3.08 7.53 9.54
C VAL A 67 3.77 6.51 8.63
N TYR A 68 3.69 5.22 8.94
CA TYR A 68 4.22 4.15 8.10
C TYR A 68 3.51 4.08 6.74
N ASP A 69 2.18 4.14 6.73
CA ASP A 69 1.40 4.10 5.49
C ASP A 69 1.72 5.30 4.58
N ASN A 70 1.95 6.49 5.16
CA ASN A 70 2.33 7.69 4.41
C ASN A 70 3.79 7.68 3.92
N THR A 71 4.65 6.81 4.46
CA THR A 71 6.06 6.74 4.06
C THR A 71 6.20 6.15 2.66
N PHE A 72 5.28 5.26 2.27
CA PHE A 72 5.29 4.63 0.96
C PHE A 72 4.30 5.31 0.02
N LYS A 73 4.80 6.22 -0.81
CA LYS A 73 4.03 6.70 -1.96
C LYS A 73 3.82 5.54 -2.94
N GLN A 74 2.56 5.16 -3.17
CA GLN A 74 2.22 4.26 -4.27
C GLN A 74 2.11 5.08 -5.55
N ILE A 75 2.84 4.68 -6.58
CA ILE A 75 2.79 5.31 -7.91
C ILE A 75 2.16 4.37 -8.92
N ASN A 76 1.36 4.91 -9.83
CA ASN A 76 0.79 4.18 -10.96
C ASN A 76 1.37 4.65 -12.29
N ASP A 77 1.35 3.75 -13.27
CA ASP A 77 1.75 4.10 -14.63
C ASP A 77 0.76 5.12 -15.22
N GLY A 78 1.28 6.13 -15.90
CA GLY A 78 0.51 7.25 -16.45
C GLY A 78 0.17 8.34 -15.43
N GLU A 79 0.58 8.22 -14.17
CA GLU A 79 0.35 9.25 -13.15
C GLU A 79 1.28 10.45 -13.35
N MET A 80 0.75 11.67 -13.15
CA MET A 80 1.53 12.91 -13.17
C MET A 80 1.92 13.29 -11.74
N ILE A 81 3.22 13.45 -11.50
CA ILE A 81 3.81 13.69 -10.18
C ILE A 81 4.83 14.84 -10.28
N GLN A 82 4.98 15.59 -9.19
CA GLN A 82 6.06 16.58 -9.07
C GLN A 82 7.36 15.90 -8.63
N ALA A 83 8.42 16.13 -9.39
CA ALA A 83 9.77 15.64 -9.15
C ALA A 83 10.72 16.80 -8.85
N THR A 84 11.72 16.54 -8.00
CA THR A 84 12.83 17.46 -7.76
C THR A 84 14.07 16.93 -8.48
N VAL A 85 14.78 17.81 -9.18
CA VAL A 85 16.04 17.45 -9.84
C VAL A 85 17.16 17.36 -8.81
N GLU A 86 17.71 16.18 -8.58
CA GLU A 86 18.79 15.97 -7.61
C GLU A 86 20.17 16.10 -8.25
N SER A 87 20.34 15.62 -9.48
CA SER A 87 21.61 15.73 -10.18
C SER A 87 21.45 15.73 -11.70
N LEU A 88 22.46 16.26 -12.38
CA LEU A 88 22.49 16.37 -13.84
C LEU A 88 23.74 15.69 -14.36
N THR A 89 23.56 14.74 -15.27
CA THR A 89 24.65 14.11 -16.02
C THR A 89 24.78 14.74 -17.40
N LYS A 90 25.64 14.19 -18.27
CA LYS A 90 25.82 14.70 -19.64
C LYS A 90 24.64 14.39 -20.56
N THR A 91 23.89 13.34 -20.26
CA THR A 91 22.82 12.80 -21.11
C THR A 91 21.46 12.88 -20.43
N ASP A 92 21.43 12.67 -19.11
CA ASP A 92 20.21 12.47 -18.34
C ASP A 92 20.20 13.31 -17.05
N ALA A 93 19.01 13.72 -16.64
CA ALA A 93 18.72 14.32 -15.34
C ALA A 93 18.22 13.22 -14.40
N VAL A 94 18.80 13.15 -13.21
CA VAL A 94 18.34 12.29 -12.12
C VAL A 94 17.35 13.08 -11.29
N VAL A 95 16.14 12.54 -11.15
CA VAL A 95 15.03 13.21 -10.47
C VAL A 95 14.43 12.31 -9.40
N ASN A 96 14.04 12.93 -8.30
CA ASN A 96 13.45 12.26 -7.16
C ASN A 96 11.97 12.66 -7.02
N ILE A 97 11.11 11.66 -6.90
CA ILE A 97 9.66 11.83 -6.72
C ILE A 97 9.17 11.35 -5.34
N GLY A 98 10.11 10.97 -4.45
CA GLY A 98 9.82 10.32 -3.17
C GLY A 98 9.30 8.89 -3.32
N PHE A 99 9.78 8.17 -4.35
CA PHE A 99 9.54 6.74 -4.52
C PHE A 99 10.77 5.94 -4.10
N LYS A 100 10.68 4.59 -4.12
CA LYS A 100 11.78 3.71 -3.72
C LYS A 100 13.05 3.89 -4.57
N SER A 101 12.87 4.17 -5.86
CA SER A 101 13.95 4.39 -6.82
C SER A 101 13.85 5.79 -7.41
N ASP A 102 15.00 6.37 -7.76
CA ASP A 102 15.05 7.61 -8.53
C ASP A 102 14.69 7.38 -10.00
N GLY A 103 14.25 8.45 -10.65
CA GLY A 103 13.92 8.44 -12.06
C GLY A 103 14.99 9.09 -12.93
N LEU A 104 15.08 8.61 -14.16
CA LEU A 104 15.97 9.16 -15.18
C LEU A 104 15.14 9.81 -16.29
N ILE A 105 15.50 11.04 -16.63
CA ILE A 105 14.88 11.80 -17.73
C ILE A 105 15.96 12.30 -18.67
N SER A 106 15.83 12.02 -19.96
CA SER A 106 16.78 12.53 -20.94
C SER A 106 16.78 14.06 -21.01
N LEU A 107 17.96 14.67 -21.06
CA LEU A 107 18.13 16.13 -21.24
C LEU A 107 17.45 16.66 -22.52
N ASN A 108 17.22 15.77 -23.50
CA ASN A 108 16.48 16.02 -24.72
C ASN A 108 15.05 16.55 -24.47
N GLU A 109 14.45 16.24 -23.33
CA GLU A 109 13.11 16.69 -22.94
C GLU A 109 13.05 18.09 -22.34
N PHE A 110 14.20 18.72 -22.04
CA PHE A 110 14.29 20.04 -21.40
C PHE A 110 14.60 21.18 -22.38
N ARG A 111 14.55 20.93 -23.68
CA ARG A 111 14.91 21.92 -24.72
C ARG A 111 14.03 23.17 -24.74
N ASP A 112 12.83 23.11 -24.18
CA ASP A 112 11.91 24.23 -24.07
C ASP A 112 12.24 25.20 -22.94
N ILE A 113 13.10 24.81 -21.98
CA ILE A 113 13.52 25.70 -20.90
C ILE A 113 14.75 26.49 -21.36
N PRO A 114 14.64 27.81 -21.60
CA PRO A 114 15.78 28.63 -21.98
C PRO A 114 16.78 28.68 -20.82
N GLY A 115 17.98 28.16 -21.04
CA GLY A 115 19.02 28.06 -20.01
C GLY A 115 19.15 26.68 -19.37
N GLY A 116 18.34 25.70 -19.78
CA GLY A 116 18.40 24.32 -19.28
C GLY A 116 17.80 24.16 -17.88
N VAL A 117 17.81 22.91 -17.41
CA VAL A 117 17.37 22.54 -16.06
C VAL A 117 18.52 22.66 -15.07
N LYS A 118 18.23 23.06 -13.83
CA LYS A 118 19.21 23.16 -12.74
C LYS A 118 18.88 22.14 -11.64
N VAL A 119 19.90 21.82 -10.85
CA VAL A 119 19.72 21.01 -9.64
C VAL A 119 18.89 21.80 -8.63
N GLY A 120 17.88 21.15 -8.06
CA GLY A 120 16.92 21.74 -7.13
C GLY A 120 15.63 22.23 -7.79
N ASP A 121 15.51 22.19 -9.12
CA ASP A 121 14.28 22.60 -9.80
C ASP A 121 13.16 21.58 -9.57
N LEU A 122 11.94 22.10 -9.34
CA LEU A 122 10.71 21.31 -9.29
C LEU A 122 10.10 21.23 -10.69
N ILE A 123 9.89 20.02 -11.18
CA ILE A 123 9.33 19.75 -12.50
C ILE A 123 8.17 18.77 -12.42
N GLU A 124 7.20 18.91 -13.31
CA GLU A 124 6.09 17.97 -13.45
C GLU A 124 6.45 16.88 -14.48
N VAL A 125 6.30 15.63 -14.08
CA VAL A 125 6.72 14.46 -14.86
C VAL A 125 5.64 13.39 -14.79
N MET A 126 5.57 12.57 -15.84
CA MET A 126 4.65 11.44 -15.92
C MET A 126 5.44 10.14 -15.77
N VAL A 127 4.91 9.22 -14.97
CA VAL A 127 5.45 7.85 -14.86
C VAL A 127 5.07 7.11 -16.12
N VAL A 128 6.06 6.72 -16.93
CA VAL A 128 5.82 5.91 -18.13
C VAL A 128 5.85 4.43 -17.78
N GLU A 129 6.84 4.04 -16.97
CA GLU A 129 7.03 2.66 -16.51
C GLU A 129 7.66 2.66 -15.13
N LYS A 130 7.10 1.87 -14.19
CA LYS A 130 7.54 1.82 -12.78
C LYS A 130 8.99 1.38 -12.60
N GLU A 131 9.48 0.50 -13.47
CA GLU A 131 10.81 -0.10 -13.33
C GLU A 131 11.32 -0.54 -14.70
N ASP A 132 12.40 0.09 -15.18
CA ASP A 132 13.15 -0.38 -16.34
C ASP A 132 14.01 -1.59 -15.95
N ARG A 133 14.65 -2.25 -16.93
CA ARG A 133 15.49 -3.43 -16.72
C ARG A 133 16.63 -3.24 -15.70
N ASP A 134 17.04 -1.99 -15.48
CA ASP A 134 18.09 -1.60 -14.54
C ASP A 134 17.54 -1.17 -13.16
N GLY A 135 16.23 -1.29 -12.90
CA GLY A 135 15.62 -0.96 -11.60
C GLY A 135 15.28 0.52 -11.39
N ASN A 136 15.43 1.34 -12.43
CA ASN A 136 15.20 2.78 -12.39
C ASN A 136 13.78 3.10 -12.86
N LEU A 137 13.23 4.22 -12.38
CA LEU A 137 11.92 4.69 -12.80
C LEU A 137 12.01 5.40 -14.16
N HIS A 138 11.23 4.97 -15.15
CA HIS A 138 11.19 5.64 -16.44
C HIS A 138 10.17 6.78 -16.42
N LEU A 139 10.67 8.01 -16.50
CA LEU A 139 9.87 9.23 -16.39
C LEU A 139 9.94 10.04 -17.68
N SER A 140 8.82 10.68 -18.04
CA SER A 140 8.79 11.62 -19.16
C SER A 140 8.05 12.90 -18.81
N ARG A 141 8.75 14.02 -18.99
CA ARG A 141 8.22 15.38 -18.93
C ARG A 141 7.43 15.73 -20.19
N LYS A 142 7.86 15.25 -21.36
CA LYS A 142 7.15 15.47 -22.62
C LYS A 142 5.73 14.90 -22.55
N SER A 143 5.58 13.68 -22.05
CA SER A 143 4.26 13.05 -21.86
C SER A 143 3.39 13.84 -20.88
N ALA A 144 3.94 14.27 -19.74
CA ALA A 144 3.22 15.12 -18.79
C ALA A 144 2.70 16.41 -19.45
N ARG A 145 3.53 17.09 -20.25
CA ARG A 145 3.14 18.33 -20.95
C ARG A 145 2.02 18.10 -21.97
N ILE A 146 2.07 16.99 -22.71
CA ILE A 146 1.03 16.65 -23.69
C ILE A 146 -0.29 16.40 -22.97
N THR A 147 -0.27 15.62 -21.89
CA THR A 147 -1.46 15.34 -21.07
C THR A 147 -2.02 16.62 -20.47
N ARG A 148 -1.17 17.49 -19.91
CA ARG A 148 -1.58 18.78 -19.36
C ARG A 148 -2.20 19.71 -20.42
N ALA A 149 -1.62 19.74 -21.61
CA ALA A 149 -2.17 20.50 -22.73
C ALA A 149 -3.52 19.92 -23.18
N TRP A 150 -3.67 18.59 -23.18
CA TRP A 150 -4.91 17.93 -23.50
C TRP A 150 -6.01 18.22 -22.48
N GLU A 151 -5.70 18.15 -21.18
CA GLU A 151 -6.62 18.54 -20.10
C GLU A 151 -7.13 19.96 -20.30
N ARG A 152 -6.23 20.90 -20.61
CA ARG A 152 -6.58 22.29 -20.89
C ARG A 152 -7.51 22.41 -22.12
N ILE A 153 -7.26 21.65 -23.18
CA ILE A 153 -8.13 21.64 -24.37
C ILE A 153 -9.53 21.13 -24.02
N VAL A 154 -9.63 20.07 -23.22
CA VAL A 154 -10.91 19.51 -22.77
C VAL A 154 -11.66 20.51 -21.89
N GLU A 155 -10.96 21.20 -21.00
CA GLU A 155 -11.55 22.25 -20.16
C GLU A 155 -12.10 23.40 -21.00
N VAL A 156 -11.29 23.93 -21.93
CA VAL A 156 -11.71 25.03 -22.82
C VAL A 156 -12.88 24.62 -23.73
N ASN A 157 -12.89 23.37 -24.21
CA ASN A 157 -14.02 22.85 -24.98
C ASN A 157 -15.33 22.86 -24.17
N LYS A 158 -15.26 22.53 -22.87
CA LYS A 158 -16.42 22.53 -21.96
C LYS A 158 -16.89 23.95 -21.63
N THR A 159 -15.97 24.90 -21.46
CA THR A 159 -16.31 26.30 -21.12
C THR A 159 -16.69 27.14 -22.33
N GLY A 160 -16.33 26.70 -23.55
CA GLY A 160 -16.60 27.43 -24.78
C GLY A 160 -15.68 28.64 -24.99
N GLU A 161 -14.51 28.67 -24.36
CA GLU A 161 -13.55 29.77 -24.46
C GLU A 161 -12.84 29.77 -25.84
N ILE A 162 -12.56 30.97 -26.36
CA ILE A 162 -11.89 31.14 -27.66
C ILE A 162 -10.38 31.02 -27.46
N VAL A 163 -9.76 29.98 -28.04
CA VAL A 163 -8.30 29.78 -28.04
C VAL A 163 -7.67 30.40 -29.28
N THR A 164 -6.71 31.30 -29.09
CA THR A 164 -5.89 31.84 -30.17
C THR A 164 -4.72 30.91 -30.47
N GLY A 165 -4.52 30.54 -31.74
CA GLY A 165 -3.40 29.71 -32.18
C GLY A 165 -2.77 30.25 -33.46
N LEU A 166 -1.49 29.92 -33.68
CA LEU A 166 -0.76 30.27 -34.90
C LEU A 166 -0.84 29.09 -35.89
N VAL A 167 -1.23 29.38 -37.14
CA VAL A 167 -1.29 28.37 -38.20
C VAL A 167 0.12 28.09 -38.71
N THR A 168 0.62 26.87 -38.47
CA THR A 168 1.99 26.48 -38.82
C THR A 168 2.13 25.95 -40.25
N SER A 169 1.15 25.20 -40.75
CA SER A 169 1.18 24.68 -42.13
C SER A 169 -0.22 24.36 -42.66
N LYS A 170 -0.34 24.29 -43.99
CA LYS A 170 -1.56 23.90 -44.68
C LYS A 170 -1.52 22.41 -44.99
N THR A 171 -2.58 21.68 -44.64
CA THR A 171 -2.76 20.28 -45.06
C THR A 171 -3.74 20.18 -46.24
N LYS A 172 -3.84 19.01 -46.89
CA LYS A 172 -4.77 18.81 -48.01
C LYS A 172 -6.25 18.95 -47.61
N GLY A 173 -6.57 18.92 -46.31
CA GLY A 173 -7.95 18.97 -45.80
C GLY A 173 -8.47 20.35 -45.41
N GLY A 174 -7.64 21.40 -45.52
CA GLY A 174 -7.90 22.69 -44.86
C GLY A 174 -6.96 22.90 -43.69
#